data_AF-A0A964VFF0-F1
#
_entry.id   AF-A0A964VFF0-F1
#
_cell.length_a   1.000
_cell.length_b   1.000
_cell.length_c   1.000
_cell.angle_alpha   90.00
_cell.angle_beta   90.00
_cell.angle_gamma   90.00
#
_symmetry.space_group_name_H-M   'P 1'
#
loop_
_entity.id
_entity.type
_entity.pdbx_description
1 polymer ?
#
loop_
_entity_poly.entity_id
_entity_poly.type
_entity_poly.pdbx_seq_one_letter_code
_entity_poly.pdbx_strand_id
1 'polypeptide(L)'
;MARRLSAYLPRRDLRAVRQALDDVHLRRSADDFAARIGLSRPHLSVRMKRLGLPSTGHLLTWARLMHAARWLEEPGRTGESVSRQLEYSSGAAFRRALKQYTGATPSQVTERGGLNFVIARFVERCGLQAGRSVA
;
A
#
# COMPACT_ATOMS: atom_id res chain seq x y z
N MET A 1 0.06 -2.26 10.63
CA MET A 1 -0.30 -1.51 9.40
C MET A 1 -1.44 -0.55 9.67
N ALA A 2 -2.66 -1.06 9.96
CA ALA A 2 -3.88 -0.26 10.15
C ALA A 2 -3.79 0.89 11.17
N ARG A 3 -3.13 0.67 12.32
CA ARG A 3 -2.98 1.69 13.39
C ARG A 3 -2.16 2.92 12.99
N ARG A 4 -1.23 2.80 12.03
CA ARG A 4 -0.42 3.93 11.54
C ARG A 4 -1.19 4.76 10.51
N LEU A 5 -2.09 4.13 9.75
CA LEU A 5 -2.94 4.81 8.75
C LEU A 5 -4.17 5.49 9.36
N SER A 6 -4.62 5.06 10.54
CA SER A 6 -5.76 5.69 11.21
C SER A 6 -5.51 7.14 11.63
N ALA A 7 -4.25 7.59 11.67
CA ALA A 7 -3.91 8.99 11.88
C ALA A 7 -4.19 9.88 10.65
N TYR A 8 -4.31 9.28 9.45
CA TYR A 8 -4.36 10.00 8.18
C TYR A 8 -5.71 9.87 7.44
N LEU A 9 -6.66 9.11 7.98
CA LEU A 9 -7.92 8.75 7.29
C LEU A 9 -9.16 8.95 8.19
N PRO A 10 -10.26 9.54 7.69
CA PRO A 10 -11.54 9.59 8.39
C PRO A 10 -12.11 8.18 8.66
N ARG A 11 -12.89 8.01 9.74
CA ARG A 11 -13.43 6.70 10.19
C ARG A 11 -14.25 5.93 9.13
N ARG A 12 -14.91 6.63 8.20
CA ARG A 12 -15.76 6.01 7.17
C ARG A 12 -14.94 5.36 6.03
N ASP A 13 -13.81 5.94 5.64
CA ASP A 13 -12.96 5.44 4.55
C ASP A 13 -11.95 4.39 5.03
N LEU A 14 -11.67 4.40 6.33
CA LEU A 14 -10.79 3.45 7.02
C LEU A 14 -11.20 1.99 6.84
N ARG A 15 -12.49 1.66 6.75
CA ARG A 15 -12.91 0.24 6.73
C ARG A 15 -12.48 -0.47 5.45
N ALA A 16 -12.71 0.15 4.29
CA ALA A 16 -12.36 -0.43 3.00
C ALA A 16 -10.84 -0.48 2.80
N VAL A 17 -10.13 0.59 3.18
CA VAL A 17 -8.66 0.65 3.10
C VAL A 17 -8.02 -0.33 4.09
N ARG A 18 -8.52 -0.39 5.33
CA ARG A 18 -8.04 -1.35 6.34
C ARG A 18 -8.28 -2.78 5.90
N GLN A 19 -9.45 -3.09 5.37
CA GLN A 19 -9.77 -4.42 4.88
C GLN A 19 -8.86 -4.79 3.70
N ALA A 20 -8.64 -3.87 2.74
CA ALA A 20 -7.65 -4.07 1.67
C ALA A 20 -6.24 -4.37 2.18
N LEU A 21 -5.80 -3.68 3.22
CA LEU A 21 -4.46 -3.81 3.78
C LEU A 21 -4.29 -5.05 4.67
N ASP A 22 -5.31 -5.42 5.44
CA ASP A 22 -5.31 -6.62 6.27
C ASP A 22 -5.39 -7.88 5.38
N ASP A 23 -6.08 -7.78 4.25
CA ASP A 23 -6.33 -8.90 3.35
C ASP A 23 -5.21 -9.20 2.33
N VAL A 24 -4.28 -8.27 2.13
CA VAL A 24 -3.19 -8.37 1.14
C VAL A 24 -2.17 -9.45 1.47
N HIS A 25 -2.08 -9.88 2.74
CA HIS A 25 -1.21 -10.99 3.15
C HIS A 25 -1.55 -12.33 2.46
N LEU A 26 -2.74 -12.46 1.84
CA LEU A 26 -3.26 -13.75 1.37
C LEU A 26 -3.05 -14.02 -0.13
N ARG A 27 -2.00 -13.49 -0.77
CA ARG A 27 -1.72 -13.70 -2.21
C ARG A 27 -2.85 -13.28 -3.17
N ARG A 28 -3.77 -12.42 -2.75
CA ARG A 28 -5.01 -12.16 -3.49
C ARG A 28 -4.83 -11.20 -4.65
N SER A 29 -5.41 -11.56 -5.80
CA SER A 29 -5.51 -10.70 -6.97
C SER A 29 -6.53 -9.56 -6.74
N ALA A 30 -6.55 -8.56 -7.64
CA ALA A 30 -7.55 -7.48 -7.59
C ALA A 30 -8.98 -8.01 -7.71
N ASP A 31 -9.15 -9.11 -8.44
CA ASP A 31 -10.43 -9.78 -8.64
C ASP A 31 -10.87 -10.53 -7.37
N ASP A 32 -9.95 -11.24 -6.70
CA ASP A 32 -10.24 -11.88 -5.40
C ASP A 32 -10.59 -10.87 -4.31
N PHE A 33 -9.90 -9.73 -4.31
CA PHE A 33 -10.18 -8.64 -3.37
C PHE A 33 -11.58 -8.06 -3.61
N ALA A 34 -11.93 -7.82 -4.87
CA ALA A 34 -13.24 -7.29 -5.25
C ALA A 34 -14.37 -8.28 -4.92
N ALA A 35 -14.19 -9.56 -5.25
CA ALA A 35 -15.17 -10.61 -4.97
C ALA A 35 -15.50 -10.70 -3.47
N ARG A 36 -14.50 -10.63 -2.59
CA ARG A 36 -14.71 -10.76 -1.14
C ARG A 36 -15.43 -9.55 -0.51
N ILE A 37 -15.29 -8.36 -1.09
CA ILE A 37 -16.07 -7.18 -0.66
C ILE A 37 -17.44 -7.10 -1.36
N GLY A 38 -17.83 -8.13 -2.13
CA GLY A 38 -19.10 -8.23 -2.83
C GLY A 38 -19.21 -7.32 -4.06
N LEU A 39 -18.09 -6.92 -4.67
CA LEU A 39 -18.06 -6.02 -5.82
C LEU A 39 -17.29 -6.63 -6.99
N SER A 40 -17.69 -6.29 -8.22
CA SER A 40 -16.83 -6.56 -9.38
C SER A 40 -15.63 -5.59 -9.38
N ARG A 41 -14.48 -6.01 -9.92
CA ARG A 41 -13.28 -5.16 -10.04
C ARG A 41 -13.54 -3.80 -10.71
N PRO A 42 -14.37 -3.68 -11.77
CA PRO A 42 -14.75 -2.39 -12.34
C PRO A 42 -15.54 -1.52 -11.35
N HIS A 43 -16.54 -2.08 -10.67
CA HIS A 43 -17.32 -1.35 -9.67
C HIS A 43 -16.48 -0.87 -8.50
N LEU A 44 -15.56 -1.71 -8.03
CA LEU A 44 -14.64 -1.33 -6.98
C LEU A 44 -13.69 -0.22 -7.44
N SER A 45 -13.17 -0.29 -8.66
CA SER A 45 -12.28 0.75 -9.20
C SER A 45 -13.00 2.10 -9.34
N VAL A 46 -14.26 2.10 -9.80
CA VAL A 46 -15.11 3.30 -9.86
C VAL A 46 -15.37 3.85 -8.46
N ARG A 47 -15.67 2.99 -7.49
CA ARG A 47 -15.91 3.40 -6.10
C ARG A 47 -14.66 3.97 -5.44
N MET A 48 -13.49 3.36 -5.64
CA MET A 48 -12.19 3.86 -5.18
C MET A 48 -11.90 5.25 -5.75
N LYS A 49 -12.11 5.44 -7.06
CA LYS A 49 -11.92 6.74 -7.71
C LYS A 49 -12.81 7.83 -7.12
N ARG A 50 -14.08 7.52 -6.80
CA ARG A 50 -14.99 8.47 -6.12
C ARG A 50 -14.51 8.86 -4.73
N LEU A 51 -13.75 8.00 -4.05
CA LEU A 51 -13.19 8.25 -2.72
C LEU A 51 -11.79 8.91 -2.79
N GLY A 52 -11.30 9.30 -3.97
CA GLY A 52 -9.94 9.81 -4.16
C GLY A 52 -8.84 8.75 -4.00
N LEU A 53 -9.22 7.47 -3.90
CA LEU A 53 -8.30 6.36 -3.68
C LEU A 53 -7.77 5.81 -5.03
N PRO A 54 -6.58 5.15 -5.02
CA PRO A 54 -6.04 4.52 -6.21
C PRO A 54 -6.95 3.40 -6.68
N SER A 55 -6.87 3.06 -7.97
CA SER A 55 -7.57 1.87 -8.48
C SER A 55 -7.14 0.61 -7.71
N THR A 56 -7.98 -0.43 -7.72
CA THR A 56 -7.76 -1.66 -6.96
C THR A 56 -6.37 -2.26 -7.18
N GLY A 57 -5.88 -2.28 -8.43
CA GLY A 57 -4.54 -2.79 -8.75
C GLY A 57 -3.41 -1.96 -8.16
N HIS A 58 -3.55 -0.63 -8.16
CA HIS A 58 -2.59 0.27 -7.51
C HIS A 58 -2.64 0.15 -6.00
N LEU A 59 -3.82 -0.05 -5.41
CA LEU A 59 -3.98 -0.25 -3.97
C LEU A 59 -3.30 -1.53 -3.49
N LEU A 60 -3.46 -2.64 -4.23
CA LEU A 60 -2.72 -3.88 -3.94
C LEU A 60 -1.22 -3.70 -4.06
N THR A 61 -0.76 -2.95 -5.07
CA THR A 61 0.67 -2.62 -5.20
C THR A 61 1.15 -1.83 -3.99
N TRP A 62 0.44 -0.76 -3.59
CA TRP A 62 0.77 0.01 -2.40
C TRP A 62 0.83 -0.84 -1.13
N ALA A 63 -0.13 -1.74 -0.93
CA ALA A 63 -0.14 -2.64 0.20
C ALA A 63 1.08 -3.56 0.21
N ARG A 64 1.44 -4.15 -0.94
CA ARG A 64 2.68 -4.95 -1.08
C ARG A 64 3.93 -4.13 -0.75
N LEU A 65 4.01 -2.88 -1.21
CA LEU A 65 5.14 -2.00 -0.92
C LEU A 65 5.22 -1.60 0.56
N MET A 66 4.09 -1.43 1.25
CA MET A 66 4.08 -1.22 2.69
C MET A 66 4.59 -2.46 3.45
N HIS A 67 4.21 -3.68 3.03
CA HIS A 67 4.78 -4.90 3.59
C HIS A 67 6.29 -5.01 3.31
N ALA A 68 6.71 -4.67 2.09
CA ALA A 68 8.12 -4.61 1.73
C ALA A 68 8.90 -3.68 2.68
N ALA A 69 8.38 -2.48 2.93
CA ALA A 69 9.02 -1.49 3.78
C ALA A 69 9.13 -1.97 5.24
N ARG A 70 8.11 -2.67 5.77
CA ARG A 70 8.18 -3.30 7.08
C ARG A 70 9.26 -4.39 7.15
N TRP A 71 9.37 -5.21 6.11
CA TRP A 71 10.40 -6.26 6.06
C TRP A 71 11.80 -5.69 5.86
N LEU A 72 11.95 -4.56 5.18
CA LEU A 72 13.23 -3.85 5.05
C LEU A 72 13.71 -3.22 6.38
N GLU A 73 12.84 -3.09 7.38
CA GLU A 73 13.19 -2.68 8.75
C GLU A 73 13.77 -3.84 9.58
N GLU A 74 13.60 -5.10 9.13
CA GLU A 74 14.12 -6.27 9.85
C GLU A 74 15.63 -6.46 9.59
N PRO A 75 16.46 -6.61 10.64
CA PRO A 75 17.89 -6.86 10.48
C PRO A 75 18.18 -8.07 9.58
N GLY A 76 19.12 -7.93 8.66
CA GLY A 76 19.54 -9.01 7.76
C GLY A 76 18.65 -9.22 6.53
N ARG A 77 17.55 -8.47 6.36
CA ARG A 77 16.74 -8.54 5.14
C ARG A 77 17.30 -7.66 4.03
N THR A 78 17.52 -8.25 2.87
CA THR A 78 17.90 -7.55 1.64
C THR A 78 16.69 -7.30 0.74
N GLY A 79 16.78 -6.29 -0.13
CA GLY A 79 15.75 -6.05 -1.14
C GLY A 79 15.48 -7.25 -2.07
N GLU A 80 16.45 -8.14 -2.23
CA GLU A 80 16.31 -9.38 -3.01
C GLU A 80 15.53 -10.46 -2.25
N SER A 81 15.79 -10.62 -0.94
CA SER A 81 14.97 -11.47 -0.06
C SER A 81 13.52 -11.01 -0.03
N VAL A 82 13.30 -9.71 0.14
CA VAL A 82 11.97 -9.08 0.13
C VAL A 82 11.27 -9.26 -1.21
N SER A 83 11.97 -9.09 -2.33
CA SER A 83 11.43 -9.31 -3.67
C SER A 83 10.90 -10.73 -3.87
N ARG A 84 11.67 -11.75 -3.45
CA ARG A 84 11.26 -13.15 -3.58
C ARG A 84 10.01 -13.45 -2.77
N GLN A 85 9.96 -12.92 -1.55
CA GLN A 85 8.84 -13.18 -0.64
C GLN A 85 7.55 -12.42 -1.01
N LEU A 86 7.67 -11.36 -1.82
CA LEU A 86 6.54 -10.64 -2.41
C LEU A 86 6.18 -11.12 -3.83
N GLU A 87 6.80 -12.22 -4.30
CA GLU A 87 6.54 -12.85 -5.59
C GLU A 87 6.79 -11.92 -6.80
N TYR A 88 7.69 -10.94 -6.66
CA TYR A 88 8.18 -10.21 -7.83
C TYR A 88 9.09 -11.12 -8.65
N SER A 89 8.99 -11.01 -9.98
CA SER A 89 9.81 -11.79 -10.92
C SER A 89 11.32 -11.58 -10.77
N SER A 90 11.75 -10.48 -10.15
CA SER A 90 13.15 -10.20 -9.83
C SER A 90 13.28 -9.05 -8.83
N GLY A 91 14.44 -8.97 -8.15
CA GLY A 91 14.78 -7.82 -7.30
C GLY A 91 14.75 -6.49 -8.06
N ALA A 92 15.08 -6.49 -9.36
CA ALA A 92 14.98 -5.31 -10.22
C ALA A 92 13.52 -4.89 -10.45
N ALA A 93 12.61 -5.84 -10.67
CA ALA A 93 11.18 -5.55 -10.80
C ALA A 93 10.61 -4.94 -9.52
N PHE A 94 10.98 -5.47 -8.36
CA PHE A 94 10.63 -4.89 -7.06
C PHE A 94 11.16 -3.46 -6.90
N ARG A 95 12.46 -3.23 -7.15
CA ARG A 95 13.08 -1.89 -7.03
C ARG A 95 12.42 -0.87 -7.96
N ARG A 96 12.09 -1.26 -9.20
CA ARG A 96 11.37 -0.40 -10.16
C ARG A 96 9.98 -0.03 -9.64
N ALA A 97 9.21 -1.01 -9.17
CA ALA A 97 7.88 -0.76 -8.61
C ALA A 97 7.96 0.15 -7.37
N LEU A 98 8.88 -0.10 -6.46
CA LEU A 98 9.09 0.72 -5.26
C LEU A 98 9.43 2.17 -5.66
N LYS A 99 10.41 2.37 -6.55
CA LYS A 99 10.81 3.71 -7.00
C LYS A 99 9.69 4.44 -7.74
N GLN A 100 8.91 3.74 -8.57
CA GLN A 100 7.79 4.33 -9.31
C GLN A 100 6.71 4.87 -8.37
N TYR A 101 6.45 4.19 -7.25
CA TYR A 101 5.38 4.55 -6.33
C TYR A 101 5.85 5.51 -5.23
N THR A 102 7.05 5.32 -4.69
CA THR A 102 7.55 6.09 -3.53
C THR A 102 8.57 7.16 -3.88
N GLY A 103 9.13 7.12 -5.10
CA GLY A 103 10.26 7.93 -5.53
C GLY A 103 11.61 7.51 -4.95
N ALA A 104 11.69 6.39 -4.20
CA ALA A 104 12.88 5.99 -3.45
C ALA A 104 13.29 4.53 -3.72
N THR A 105 14.60 4.24 -3.59
CA THR A 105 15.14 2.88 -3.59
C THR A 105 14.94 2.18 -2.24
N PRO A 106 15.10 0.85 -2.12
CA PRO A 106 14.94 0.15 -0.84
C PRO A 106 15.78 0.74 0.29
N SER A 107 17.06 1.04 0.03
CA SER A 107 17.94 1.64 1.04
C SER A 107 17.46 3.02 1.47
N GLN A 108 17.07 3.87 0.52
CA GLN A 108 16.52 5.20 0.81
C GLN A 108 15.20 5.13 1.58
N VAL A 109 14.38 4.10 1.34
CA VAL A 109 13.16 3.87 2.13
C VAL A 109 13.52 3.58 3.57
N THR A 110 14.46 2.67 3.83
CA THR A 110 14.93 2.37 5.19
C THR A 110 15.50 3.61 5.89
N GLU A 111 16.39 4.35 5.21
CA GLU A 111 16.99 5.59 5.73
C GLU A 111 15.96 6.68 6.07
N ARG A 112 14.86 6.76 5.30
CA ARG A 112 13.82 7.78 5.46
C ARG A 112 12.69 7.38 6.43
N GLY A 113 12.87 6.31 7.20
CA GLY A 113 11.91 5.86 8.20
C GLY A 113 10.99 4.71 7.74
N GLY A 114 11.43 3.94 6.74
CA GLY A 114 10.87 2.66 6.36
C GLY A 114 9.39 2.71 6.01
N LEU A 115 8.58 1.97 6.75
CA LEU A 115 7.14 1.90 6.54
C LEU A 115 6.44 3.27 6.70
N ASN A 116 6.90 4.13 7.61
CA ASN A 116 6.30 5.47 7.75
C ASN A 116 6.45 6.28 6.46
N PHE A 117 7.61 6.22 5.82
CA PHE A 117 7.86 6.91 4.57
C PHE A 117 6.92 6.43 3.46
N VAL A 118 6.73 5.12 3.33
CA VAL A 118 5.83 4.55 2.31
C VAL A 118 4.37 4.92 2.57
N ILE A 119 3.94 4.93 3.85
CA ILE A 119 2.59 5.39 4.22
C ILE A 119 2.41 6.86 3.86
N ALA A 120 3.38 7.72 4.17
CA ALA A 120 3.31 9.15 3.84
C ALA A 120 3.18 9.38 2.33
N ARG A 121 3.96 8.65 1.50
CA ARG A 121 3.84 8.71 0.04
C ARG A 121 2.51 8.21 -0.50
N PHE A 122 1.94 7.16 0.11
CA PHE A 122 0.61 6.68 -0.24
C PHE A 122 -0.44 7.77 0.04
N VAL A 123 -0.41 8.36 1.23
CA VAL A 123 -1.33 9.42 1.67
C VAL A 123 -1.24 10.63 0.74
N GLU A 124 -0.02 11.10 0.44
CA GLU A 124 0.26 12.18 -0.52
C GLU A 124 -0.30 11.86 -1.91
N ARG A 125 -0.06 10.64 -2.42
CA ARG A 125 -0.52 10.22 -3.76
C ARG A 125 -2.04 10.19 -3.89
N CYS A 126 -2.73 9.86 -2.80
CA CYS A 126 -4.19 9.83 -2.75
C CYS A 126 -4.81 11.21 -2.49
N GLY A 127 -4.00 12.25 -2.25
CA GLY A 127 -4.49 13.55 -1.82
C GLY A 127 -5.21 13.51 -0.47
N LEU A 128 -4.95 12.47 0.33
CA LEU A 128 -5.54 12.31 1.65
C LEU A 128 -4.81 13.26 2.59
N GLN A 129 -5.52 14.23 3.16
CA GLN A 129 -4.96 15.09 4.21
C GLN A 129 -5.18 14.39 5.55
N ALA A 130 -4.15 14.32 6.40
CA ALA A 130 -4.36 14.00 7.83
C ALA A 130 -5.43 14.95 8.34
N GLY A 131 -6.50 14.40 8.92
CA GLY A 131 -7.74 15.12 9.18
C GLY A 131 -7.49 16.54 9.69
N ARG A 132 -7.65 17.54 8.81
CA ARG A 132 -8.00 18.88 9.26
C ARG A 132 -9.41 18.69 9.81
N SER A 133 -9.52 18.65 11.13
CA SER A 133 -10.80 18.79 11.82
C SER A 133 -11.43 20.04 11.25
N VAL A 134 -12.46 19.86 10.41
CA VAL A 134 -13.34 20.97 10.05
C VAL A 134 -14.08 21.26 11.34
N ALA A 135 -13.79 22.43 11.89
CA ALA A 135 -14.47 23.01 13.04
C ALA A 135 -15.99 23.11 12.78
#